data_AF-A0A381YT73-F1
#
_entry.id   AF-A0A381YT73-F1
#
_cell.length_a   1.000
_cell.length_b   1.000
_cell.length_c   1.000
_cell.angle_alpha   90.00
_cell.angle_beta   90.00
_cell.angle_gamma   90.00
#
_symmetry.space_group_name_H-M   'P 1'
#
loop_
_entity.id
_entity.type
_entity.pdbx_description
1 polymer ?
#
loop_
_entity_poly.entity_id
_entity_poly.type
_entity_poly.pdbx_seq_one_letter_code
_entity_poly.pdbx_strand_id
1 'polypeptide(L)'
;MVIQMKQVYLLEGKDSMTIVSEKEKHFKFLGKPLASLNEISGLIPKDQLFLLEQYGAWMEALVKNKIKPLTEDQKQFIQVAIGGRCGKTSFEKAWINSVIVRNRNRTDLITRETQLSTRVSNVGSFSNSKTMHSGHSNSGGGIGFITGIVLAVLAFSIVPVIPVIIAFIAGHWLSYNFGKK
;
A
#
# COMPACT_ATOMS: atom_id res chain seq x y z
N MET A 1 18.01 -33.32 39.58
CA MET A 1 17.96 -33.14 38.11
C MET A 1 17.74 -31.65 37.78
N VAL A 2 18.67 -30.78 38.19
CA VAL A 2 18.57 -29.31 38.06
C VAL A 2 19.91 -28.75 37.55
N ILE A 3 20.43 -29.35 36.48
CA ILE A 3 21.74 -28.95 35.92
C ILE A 3 21.67 -28.64 34.42
N GLN A 4 20.58 -28.96 33.71
CA GLN A 4 20.51 -28.73 32.26
C GLN A 4 19.97 -27.36 31.84
N MET A 5 19.41 -26.56 32.75
CA MET A 5 18.93 -25.22 32.41
C MET A 5 20.00 -24.12 32.52
N LYS A 6 21.15 -24.43 33.15
CA LYS A 6 22.19 -23.43 33.48
C LYS A 6 23.29 -23.30 32.42
N GLN A 7 23.36 -24.22 31.45
CA GLN A 7 24.42 -24.23 30.43
C GLN A 7 24.11 -23.41 29.16
N VAL A 8 22.91 -22.83 29.04
CA VAL A 8 22.58 -21.94 27.90
C VAL A 8 22.93 -20.47 28.20
N TYR A 9 23.15 -20.11 29.47
CA TYR A 9 23.40 -18.73 29.91
C TYR A 9 24.87 -18.28 29.80
N LEU A 10 25.78 -19.07 29.22
CA LEU A 10 27.23 -18.80 29.26
C LEU A 10 27.85 -18.30 27.94
N LEU A 11 27.03 -17.96 26.93
CA LEU A 11 27.47 -17.26 25.71
C LEU A 11 26.76 -15.90 25.53
N GLU A 12 26.01 -15.46 26.55
CA GLU A 12 24.91 -14.49 26.47
C GLU A 12 25.28 -13.01 26.71
N GLY A 13 26.21 -12.46 25.93
CA GLY A 13 26.42 -11.01 25.94
C GLY A 13 25.76 -10.30 24.77
N LYS A 14 26.16 -10.69 23.56
CA LYS A 14 25.84 -9.97 22.31
C LYS A 14 24.86 -10.73 21.43
N ASP A 15 24.98 -12.05 21.34
CA ASP A 15 24.13 -12.87 20.46
C ASP A 15 22.73 -13.09 21.06
N SER A 16 22.62 -13.21 22.38
CA SER A 16 21.32 -13.30 23.08
C SER A 16 20.51 -12.01 22.92
N MET A 17 21.13 -10.86 23.19
CA MET A 17 20.52 -9.53 23.00
C MET A 17 20.07 -9.32 21.54
N THR A 18 20.90 -9.73 20.57
CA THR A 18 20.58 -9.60 19.14
C THR A 18 19.43 -10.52 18.73
N ILE A 19 19.42 -11.78 19.19
CA ILE A 19 18.34 -12.74 18.90
C ILE A 19 17.01 -12.31 19.54
N VAL A 20 17.04 -11.78 20.76
CA VAL A 20 15.85 -11.23 21.43
C VAL A 20 15.29 -10.04 20.63
N SER A 21 16.14 -9.11 20.22
CA SER A 21 15.73 -7.96 19.41
C SER A 21 15.15 -8.37 18.04
N GLU A 22 15.72 -9.36 17.37
CA GLU A 22 15.18 -9.84 16.09
C GLU A 22 13.84 -10.57 16.28
N LYS A 23 13.66 -11.37 17.35
CA LYS A 23 12.36 -12.00 17.67
C LYS A 23 11.28 -10.96 17.91
N GLU A 24 11.57 -9.89 18.64
CA GLU A 24 10.66 -8.76 18.85
C GLU A 24 10.20 -8.12 17.53
N LYS A 25 11.10 -8.00 16.55
CA LYS A 25 10.74 -7.50 15.21
C LYS A 25 9.76 -8.43 14.50
N HIS A 26 9.89 -9.76 14.65
CA HIS A 26 8.96 -10.72 14.07
C HIS A 26 7.56 -10.59 14.66
N PHE A 27 7.45 -10.43 15.98
CA PHE A 27 6.15 -10.31 16.67
C PHE A 27 5.31 -9.14 16.16
N LYS A 28 5.94 -8.06 15.67
CA LYS A 28 5.22 -6.89 15.10
C LYS A 28 4.36 -7.24 13.89
N PHE A 29 4.64 -8.33 13.19
CA PHE A 29 3.94 -8.72 11.96
C PHE A 29 3.01 -9.93 12.14
N LEU A 30 3.09 -10.63 13.26
CA LEU A 30 2.23 -11.78 13.55
C LEU A 30 0.80 -11.33 13.88
N GLY A 31 -0.19 -12.15 13.52
CA GLY A 31 -1.62 -11.86 13.71
C GLY A 31 -2.16 -10.78 12.77
N LYS A 32 -1.39 -10.39 11.74
CA LYS A 32 -1.77 -9.38 10.76
C LYS A 32 -1.98 -10.01 9.38
N PRO A 33 -3.12 -9.72 8.72
CA PRO A 33 -3.44 -10.31 7.43
C PRO A 33 -2.52 -9.79 6.33
N LEU A 34 -2.45 -10.54 5.23
CA LEU A 34 -1.79 -10.08 4.01
C LEU A 34 -2.49 -8.81 3.48
N ALA A 35 -1.73 -7.82 3.01
CA ALA A 35 -2.30 -6.64 2.37
C ALA A 35 -3.16 -7.05 1.16
N SER A 36 -4.34 -6.45 1.00
CA SER A 36 -5.32 -6.79 -0.06
C SER A 36 -5.86 -8.22 -0.02
N LEU A 37 -5.82 -8.89 1.14
CA LEU A 37 -6.37 -10.25 1.25
C LEU A 37 -7.88 -10.28 0.99
N ASN A 38 -8.60 -9.23 1.38
CA ASN A 38 -10.03 -9.06 1.11
C ASN A 38 -10.39 -9.07 -0.38
N GLU A 39 -9.50 -8.58 -1.25
CA GLU A 39 -9.71 -8.57 -2.70
C GLU A 39 -9.59 -9.96 -3.34
N ILE A 40 -8.90 -10.89 -2.67
CA ILE A 40 -8.58 -12.23 -3.20
C ILE A 40 -9.14 -13.38 -2.37
N SER A 41 -9.84 -13.09 -1.26
CA SER A 41 -10.31 -14.09 -0.29
C SER A 41 -11.27 -15.12 -0.90
N GLY A 42 -12.12 -14.71 -1.83
CA GLY A 42 -13.05 -15.60 -2.53
C GLY A 42 -12.39 -16.51 -3.57
N LEU A 43 -11.10 -16.33 -3.86
CA LEU A 43 -10.36 -17.04 -4.90
C LEU A 43 -9.31 -18.01 -4.34
N ILE A 44 -9.18 -18.07 -3.01
CA ILE A 44 -8.17 -18.86 -2.30
C ILE A 44 -8.87 -19.91 -1.42
N PRO A 45 -8.33 -21.15 -1.34
CA PRO A 45 -8.83 -22.17 -0.40
C PRO A 45 -8.86 -21.68 1.06
N LYS A 46 -9.89 -22.08 1.83
CA LYS A 46 -10.14 -21.58 3.20
C LYS A 46 -8.98 -21.85 4.18
N ASP A 47 -8.33 -23.00 4.05
CA ASP A 47 -7.16 -23.38 4.86
C ASP A 47 -5.97 -22.43 4.62
N GLN A 48 -5.76 -22.03 3.37
CA GLN A 48 -4.73 -21.07 3.00
C GLN A 48 -5.12 -19.64 3.40
N LEU A 49 -6.40 -19.29 3.27
CA LEU A 49 -6.93 -18.00 3.71
C LEU A 49 -6.62 -17.76 5.20
N PHE A 50 -6.89 -18.75 6.05
CA PHE A 50 -6.57 -18.67 7.48
C PHE A 50 -5.08 -18.37 7.74
N LEU A 51 -4.17 -19.04 7.01
CA LEU A 51 -2.73 -18.76 7.12
C LEU A 51 -2.37 -17.34 6.68
N LEU A 52 -3.00 -16.84 5.63
CA LEU A 52 -2.77 -15.48 5.14
C LEU A 52 -3.38 -14.41 6.06
N GLU A 53 -4.45 -14.73 6.81
CA GLU A 53 -5.01 -13.84 7.82
C GLU A 53 -4.12 -13.71 9.06
N GLN A 54 -3.54 -14.83 9.51
CA GLN A 54 -2.73 -14.86 10.73
C GLN A 54 -1.27 -14.49 10.49
N TYR A 55 -0.71 -14.85 9.34
CA TYR A 55 0.72 -14.76 9.06
C TYR A 55 1.07 -13.99 7.79
N GLY A 56 0.08 -13.43 7.09
CA GLY A 56 0.28 -12.78 5.79
C GLY A 56 1.26 -11.62 5.80
N ALA A 57 1.12 -10.69 6.75
CA ALA A 57 2.04 -9.56 6.88
C ALA A 57 3.45 -10.01 7.29
N TRP A 58 3.56 -11.08 8.09
CA TRP A 58 4.84 -11.66 8.50
C TRP A 58 5.56 -12.33 7.32
N MET A 59 4.85 -13.12 6.53
CA MET A 59 5.37 -13.70 5.29
C MET A 59 5.84 -12.61 4.32
N GLU A 60 5.06 -11.55 4.15
CA GLU A 60 5.43 -10.43 3.30
C GLU A 60 6.68 -9.70 3.82
N ALA A 61 6.80 -9.51 5.13
CA ALA A 61 7.97 -8.89 5.75
C ALA A 61 9.24 -9.73 5.55
N LEU A 62 9.15 -11.06 5.62
CA LEU A 62 10.26 -11.96 5.30
C LEU A 62 10.69 -11.82 3.84
N VAL A 63 9.76 -11.91 2.89
CA VAL A 63 10.05 -11.85 1.46
C VAL A 63 10.64 -10.49 1.06
N LYS A 64 10.14 -9.41 1.66
CA LYS A 64 10.66 -8.04 1.45
C LYS A 64 11.93 -7.73 2.25
N ASN A 65 12.51 -8.70 2.95
CA ASN A 65 13.70 -8.56 3.78
C ASN A 65 13.57 -7.44 4.86
N LYS A 66 12.35 -7.18 5.34
CA LYS A 66 12.07 -6.24 6.44
C LYS A 66 12.42 -6.85 7.81
N ILE A 67 12.38 -8.18 7.89
CA ILE A 67 12.81 -8.99 9.04
C ILE A 67 13.72 -10.11 8.53
N LYS A 68 14.72 -10.48 9.34
CA LYS A 68 15.70 -11.51 8.95
C LYS A 68 15.16 -12.91 9.27
N PRO A 69 15.40 -13.92 8.43
CA PRO A 69 15.01 -15.28 8.78
C PRO A 69 15.82 -15.78 9.97
N LEU A 70 15.13 -16.33 10.97
CA LEU A 70 15.68 -16.91 12.19
C LEU A 70 15.87 -18.42 12.10
N THR A 71 15.19 -19.08 11.17
CA THR A 71 15.24 -20.54 10.99
C THR A 71 15.54 -20.92 9.54
N GLU A 72 16.03 -22.14 9.31
CA GLU A 72 16.26 -22.66 7.96
C GLU A 72 14.94 -22.76 7.16
N ASP A 73 13.82 -23.11 7.80
CA ASP A 73 12.52 -23.13 7.14
C ASP A 73 12.10 -21.74 6.62
N GLN A 74 12.44 -20.67 7.36
CA GLN A 74 12.18 -19.30 6.92
C GLN A 74 13.08 -18.91 5.74
N LYS A 75 14.36 -19.34 5.76
CA LYS A 75 15.27 -19.14 4.62
C LYS A 75 14.76 -19.88 3.38
N GLN A 76 14.32 -21.12 3.56
CA GLN A 76 13.74 -21.95 2.51
C GLN A 76 12.47 -21.31 1.92
N PHE A 77 11.57 -20.84 2.78
CA PHE A 77 10.37 -20.11 2.38
C PHE A 77 10.70 -18.90 1.49
N ILE A 78 11.68 -18.08 1.89
CA ILE A 78 12.12 -16.91 1.09
C ILE A 78 12.65 -17.35 -0.28
N GLN A 79 13.47 -18.40 -0.34
CA GLN A 79 13.98 -18.93 -1.62
C GLN A 79 12.84 -19.39 -2.54
N VAL A 80 11.83 -20.07 -2.00
CA VAL A 80 10.66 -20.53 -2.75
C VAL A 80 9.81 -19.36 -3.22
N ALA A 81 9.56 -18.38 -2.34
CA ALA A 81 8.75 -17.20 -2.61
C ALA A 81 9.34 -16.31 -3.71
N ILE A 82 10.67 -16.19 -3.79
CA ILE A 82 11.36 -15.39 -4.81
C ILE A 82 11.60 -16.22 -6.09
N GLY A 83 12.00 -17.48 -5.95
CA GLY A 83 12.44 -18.33 -7.06
C GLY A 83 11.33 -18.94 -7.91
N GLY A 84 10.06 -18.63 -7.64
CA GLY A 84 8.91 -19.17 -8.40
C GLY A 84 8.80 -20.69 -8.34
N ARG A 85 9.33 -21.32 -7.30
CA ARG A 85 9.32 -22.79 -7.14
C ARG A 85 7.96 -23.26 -6.62
N CYS A 86 7.64 -24.53 -6.86
CA CYS A 86 6.43 -25.14 -6.29
C CYS A 86 6.56 -25.28 -4.77
N GLY A 87 5.62 -24.72 -4.03
CA GLY A 87 5.58 -24.79 -2.57
C GLY A 87 5.28 -26.21 -2.07
N LYS A 88 6.08 -26.69 -1.13
CA LYS A 88 5.88 -27.97 -0.46
C LYS A 88 5.02 -27.78 0.79
N THR A 89 5.29 -26.74 1.57
CA THR A 89 4.58 -26.45 2.82
C THR A 89 3.28 -25.70 2.59
N SER A 90 2.38 -25.72 3.57
CA SER A 90 1.12 -24.96 3.52
C SER A 90 1.35 -23.45 3.41
N PHE A 91 2.35 -22.91 4.12
CA PHE A 91 2.76 -21.51 4.05
C PHE A 91 3.26 -21.12 2.66
N GLU A 92 4.13 -21.94 2.06
CA GLU A 92 4.64 -21.71 0.70
C GLU A 92 3.50 -21.73 -0.32
N LYS A 93 2.61 -22.73 -0.23
CA LYS A 93 1.44 -22.84 -1.13
C LYS A 93 0.50 -21.65 -0.99
N ALA A 94 0.18 -21.26 0.25
CA ALA A 94 -0.68 -20.11 0.53
C ALA A 94 -0.07 -18.81 -0.04
N TRP A 95 1.22 -18.58 0.17
CA TRP A 95 1.92 -17.43 -0.37
C TRP A 95 1.92 -17.41 -1.90
N ILE A 96 2.35 -18.50 -2.55
CA ILE A 96 2.43 -18.59 -4.01
C ILE A 96 1.06 -18.37 -4.64
N ASN A 97 0.01 -19.04 -4.13
CA ASN A 97 -1.34 -18.89 -4.65
C ASN A 97 -1.84 -17.44 -4.50
N SER A 98 -1.55 -16.79 -3.37
CA SER A 98 -1.92 -15.39 -3.16
C SER A 98 -1.26 -14.46 -4.17
N VAL A 99 0.00 -14.70 -4.52
CA VAL A 99 0.75 -13.91 -5.52
C VAL A 99 0.18 -14.15 -6.92
N ILE A 100 -0.08 -15.40 -7.29
CA ILE A 100 -0.67 -15.75 -8.59
C ILE A 100 -2.03 -15.07 -8.76
N VAL A 101 -2.92 -15.19 -7.77
CA VAL A 101 -4.26 -14.60 -7.83
C VAL A 101 -4.19 -13.07 -7.91
N ARG A 102 -3.35 -12.43 -7.10
CA ARG A 102 -3.17 -10.97 -7.13
C ARG A 102 -2.65 -10.47 -8.49
N ASN A 103 -1.68 -11.18 -9.07
CA ASN A 103 -1.14 -10.82 -10.37
C ASN A 103 -2.19 -10.97 -11.48
N ARG A 104 -2.98 -12.06 -11.47
CA ARG A 104 -4.09 -12.24 -12.41
C ARG A 104 -5.12 -11.11 -12.30
N ASN A 105 -5.55 -10.79 -11.07
CA ASN A 105 -6.50 -9.70 -10.84
C ASN A 105 -5.97 -8.37 -11.39
N ARG A 106 -4.70 -8.05 -11.12
CA ARG A 106 -4.05 -6.84 -11.65
C ARG A 106 -4.02 -6.82 -13.18
N THR A 107 -3.67 -7.93 -13.83
CA THR A 107 -3.65 -8.04 -15.30
C THR A 107 -5.04 -7.89 -15.91
N ASP A 108 -6.06 -8.50 -15.30
CA ASP A 108 -7.45 -8.37 -15.75
C ASP A 108 -7.94 -6.93 -15.66
N LEU A 109 -7.62 -6.23 -14.57
CA LEU A 109 -7.98 -4.81 -14.40
C LEU A 109 -7.32 -3.93 -15.47
N ILE A 110 -6.02 -4.08 -15.70
CA ILE A 110 -5.28 -3.33 -16.74
C ILE A 110 -5.88 -3.61 -18.13
N THR A 111 -6.24 -4.86 -18.40
CA THR A 111 -6.84 -5.26 -19.68
C THR A 111 -8.20 -4.59 -19.89
N ARG A 112 -9.06 -4.55 -18.85
CA ARG A 112 -10.37 -3.89 -18.91
C ARG A 112 -10.24 -2.38 -19.09
N GLU A 113 -9.34 -1.72 -18.36
CA GLU A 113 -9.09 -0.29 -18.54
C GLU A 113 -8.60 0.03 -19.96
N THR A 114 -7.68 -0.78 -20.49
CA THR A 114 -7.19 -0.62 -21.88
C THR A 114 -8.33 -0.76 -22.91
N GLN A 115 -9.23 -1.73 -22.72
CA GLN A 115 -10.40 -1.89 -23.59
C GLN A 115 -11.40 -0.72 -23.48
N LEU A 116 -11.58 -0.15 -22.28
CA LEU A 116 -12.43 1.01 -22.08
C LEU A 116 -11.81 2.25 -22.75
N SER A 117 -10.52 2.50 -22.57
CA SER A 117 -9.82 3.62 -23.21
C SER A 117 -9.86 3.55 -24.74
N THR A 118 -9.66 2.37 -25.32
CA THR A 118 -9.77 2.16 -26.78
C THR A 118 -11.20 2.32 -27.30
N ARG A 119 -12.22 1.90 -26.54
CA ARG A 119 -13.62 2.16 -26.90
C ARG A 119 -13.95 3.65 -26.83
N VAL A 120 -13.49 4.37 -25.81
CA VAL A 120 -13.72 5.82 -25.67
C VAL A 120 -13.04 6.58 -26.82
N SER A 121 -11.82 6.21 -27.21
CA SER A 121 -11.15 6.81 -28.37
C SER A 121 -11.89 6.54 -29.69
N ASN A 122 -12.45 5.34 -29.86
CA ASN A 122 -13.22 4.98 -31.06
C ASN A 122 -14.58 5.70 -31.13
N VAL A 123 -15.23 5.95 -29.98
CA VAL A 123 -16.48 6.75 -29.93
C VAL A 123 -16.21 8.22 -30.28
N GLY A 124 -15.06 8.78 -29.86
CA GLY A 124 -14.64 10.12 -30.29
C GLY A 124 -14.20 10.21 -31.76
N SER A 125 -13.92 9.09 -32.41
CA SER A 125 -13.49 8.99 -33.82
C SER A 125 -14.62 8.63 -34.80
N PHE A 126 -15.89 8.55 -34.37
CA PHE A 126 -17.00 8.53 -35.32
C PHE A 126 -17.02 9.87 -36.07
N SER A 127 -16.47 9.88 -37.28
CA SER A 127 -16.59 10.99 -38.21
C SER A 127 -18.07 11.28 -38.46
N ASN A 128 -18.52 12.41 -37.94
CA ASN A 128 -19.73 13.06 -38.40
C ASN A 128 -19.49 13.45 -39.88
N SER A 129 -19.87 12.60 -40.83
CA SER A 129 -19.78 12.93 -42.25
C SER A 129 -20.91 13.89 -42.61
N LYS A 130 -20.76 15.16 -42.24
CA LYS A 130 -21.49 16.24 -42.90
C LYS A 130 -20.66 17.52 -42.91
N THR A 131 -19.77 17.59 -43.88
CA THR A 131 -19.13 18.84 -44.29
C THR A 131 -20.19 19.73 -44.91
N MET A 132 -20.71 20.70 -44.16
CA MET A 132 -21.28 21.92 -44.75
C MET A 132 -20.32 23.06 -44.46
N HIS A 133 -19.59 23.47 -45.51
CA HIS A 133 -18.92 24.75 -45.58
C HIS A 133 -19.97 25.87 -45.50
N SER A 134 -19.80 26.80 -44.56
CA SER A 134 -19.94 28.26 -44.82
C SER A 134 -19.86 29.04 -43.51
N GLY A 135 -19.11 30.14 -43.53
CA GLY A 135 -19.36 31.27 -42.63
C GLY A 135 -18.29 31.47 -41.56
N HIS A 136 -17.22 32.17 -41.97
CA HIS A 136 -16.42 33.06 -41.13
C HIS A 136 -17.18 33.60 -39.90
N SER A 137 -16.67 33.37 -38.69
CA SER A 137 -16.99 34.15 -37.48
C SER A 137 -15.86 34.02 -36.47
N ASN A 138 -15.49 35.16 -35.91
CA ASN A 138 -14.22 35.40 -35.26
C ASN A 138 -14.01 34.63 -33.93
N SER A 139 -12.75 34.25 -33.75
CA SER A 139 -12.08 33.99 -32.48
C SER A 139 -12.57 34.89 -31.34
N GLY A 140 -13.00 34.28 -30.22
CA GLY A 140 -13.11 35.01 -28.96
C GLY A 140 -14.12 34.41 -27.98
N GLY A 141 -13.80 33.29 -27.33
CA GLY A 141 -14.64 32.82 -26.23
C GLY A 141 -14.22 31.44 -25.74
N GLY A 142 -13.32 31.39 -24.78
CA GLY A 142 -12.95 30.09 -24.20
C GLY A 142 -11.90 30.09 -23.09
N ILE A 143 -11.24 31.23 -22.83
CA ILE A 143 -10.20 31.30 -21.78
C ILE A 143 -10.76 31.91 -20.47
N GLY A 144 -11.75 32.81 -20.54
CA GLY A 144 -12.30 33.47 -19.34
C GLY A 144 -13.09 32.55 -18.40
N PHE A 145 -13.78 31.54 -18.95
CA PHE A 145 -14.64 30.64 -18.17
C PHE A 145 -13.82 29.63 -17.34
N ILE A 146 -12.76 29.06 -17.93
CA ILE A 146 -11.90 28.11 -17.22
C ILE A 146 -11.06 28.81 -16.16
N THR A 147 -10.52 30.00 -16.46
CA THR A 147 -9.82 30.82 -15.46
C THR A 147 -10.74 31.21 -14.31
N GLY A 148 -12.01 31.52 -14.58
CA GLY A 148 -13.02 31.84 -13.56
C GLY A 148 -13.32 30.69 -12.59
N ILE A 149 -13.46 29.46 -13.09
CA ILE A 149 -13.71 28.27 -12.26
C ILE A 149 -12.50 27.96 -11.36
N VAL A 150 -11.28 28.03 -11.91
CA VAL A 150 -10.05 27.77 -11.14
C VAL A 150 -9.88 28.82 -10.03
N LEU A 151 -10.17 30.09 -10.31
CA LEU A 151 -10.07 31.17 -9.33
C LEU A 151 -11.12 31.05 -8.21
N ALA A 152 -12.35 30.61 -8.53
CA ALA A 152 -13.41 30.40 -7.54
C ALA A 152 -13.10 29.25 -6.57
N VAL A 153 -12.53 28.14 -7.08
CA VAL A 153 -12.11 27.00 -6.24
C VAL A 153 -10.96 27.39 -5.31
N LEU A 154 -10.00 28.19 -5.81
CA LEU A 154 -8.87 28.66 -4.99
C LEU A 154 -9.33 29.58 -3.86
N ALA A 155 -10.29 30.48 -4.11
CA ALA A 155 -10.83 31.37 -3.10
C ALA A 155 -11.55 30.62 -1.96
N PHE A 156 -12.34 29.60 -2.27
CA PHE A 156 -13.04 28.80 -1.25
C PHE A 156 -12.10 27.92 -0.41
N SER A 157 -10.94 27.50 -0.94
CA SER A 157 -9.93 26.76 -0.16
C SER A 157 -9.19 27.62 0.87
N ILE A 158 -9.10 28.94 0.66
CA ILE A 158 -8.32 29.84 1.53
C ILE A 158 -9.19 30.46 2.64
N VAL A 159 -10.48 30.67 2.39
CA VAL A 159 -11.40 31.36 3.32
C VAL A 159 -11.52 30.70 4.71
N PRO A 160 -11.57 29.36 4.88
CA PRO A 160 -11.63 28.78 6.23
C PRO A 160 -10.26 28.68 6.93
N VAL A 161 -9.15 28.91 6.22
CA VAL A 161 -7.80 28.69 6.77
C VAL A 161 -7.23 29.96 7.42
N ILE A 162 -7.56 31.14 6.90
CA ILE A 162 -7.07 32.42 7.43
C ILE A 162 -7.48 32.65 8.90
N PRO A 163 -8.74 32.40 9.33
CA PRO A 163 -9.12 32.59 10.74
C PRO A 163 -8.35 31.68 11.70
N VAL A 164 -8.04 30.45 11.26
CA VAL A 164 -7.34 29.43 12.06
C VAL A 164 -5.87 29.80 12.25
N ILE A 165 -5.20 30.28 11.21
CA ILE A 165 -3.80 30.73 11.30
C ILE A 165 -3.68 31.98 12.18
N ILE A 166 -4.60 32.95 12.04
CA ILE A 166 -4.61 34.15 12.90
C ILE A 166 -4.86 33.78 14.36
N ALA A 167 -5.79 32.86 14.65
CA ALA A 167 -6.02 32.37 16.01
C ALA A 167 -4.78 31.64 16.58
N PHE A 168 -4.05 30.89 15.74
CA PHE A 168 -2.85 30.17 16.15
C PHE A 168 -1.70 31.13 16.49
N ILE A 169 -1.48 32.17 15.68
CA ILE A 169 -0.43 33.18 15.92
C ILE A 169 -0.79 34.06 17.13
N ALA A 170 -2.06 34.47 17.27
CA ALA A 170 -2.52 35.26 18.41
C ALA A 170 -2.42 34.48 19.73
N GLY A 171 -2.79 33.19 19.74
CA GLY A 171 -2.64 32.32 20.90
C GLY A 171 -1.19 32.11 21.32
N HIS A 172 -0.28 31.95 20.34
CA HIS A 172 1.14 31.78 20.60
C HIS A 172 1.81 33.07 21.12
N TRP A 173 1.37 34.26 20.66
CA TRP A 173 1.87 35.55 21.16
C TRP A 173 1.36 35.87 22.57
N LEU A 174 0.11 35.53 22.90
CA LEU A 174 -0.45 35.70 24.25
C LEU A 174 0.26 34.83 25.28
N SER A 175 0.60 33.58 24.92
CA SER A 175 1.33 32.65 25.79
C SER A 175 2.75 33.13 26.11
N TYR A 176 3.44 33.77 25.15
CA TYR A 176 4.80 34.28 25.34
C TYR A 176 4.89 35.51 26.24
N ASN A 177 3.85 36.36 26.28
CA ASN A 177 3.85 37.59 27.09
C ASN A 177 3.26 37.40 28.50
N PHE A 178 2.41 36.40 28.73
CA PHE A 178 1.83 36.13 30.06
C PHE A 178 2.58 35.07 30.88
N GLY A 179 3.54 34.35 30.29
CA GLY A 179 4.41 33.40 31.00
C GLY A 179 5.58 34.04 31.78
N LYS A 180 5.71 35.38 31.73
CA LYS A 180 6.62 36.15 32.60
C LYS A 180 5.83 37.06 33.52
N LYS A 181 5.28 36.49 34.60
CA LYS A 181 5.15 37.14 35.91
C LYS A 181 4.95 36.08 36.98
#